data_AF-A0A660W4E2-F1
#
_entry.id   AF-A0A660W4E2-F1
#
_cell.length_a   1.000
_cell.length_b   1.000
_cell.length_c   1.000
_cell.angle_alpha   90.00
_cell.angle_beta   90.00
_cell.angle_gamma   90.00
#
_symmetry.space_group_name_H-M   'P 1'
#
loop_
_entity.id
_entity.type
_entity.pdbx_description
1 polymer ?
#
loop_
_entity_poly.entity_id
_entity_poly.type
_entity_poly.pdbx_seq_one_letter_code
_entity_poly.pdbx_strand_id
1 'polypeptide(L)'
;MNEIVWFLIFPGLLFTAVVGMLATWVDRKVSARVQYRVGPPWYQPFMDFLKLLGKETILPRGASRAAFLAAPLIGLAGVTLVSTILWVANLYGKGFLGDLIVVLYLLALPPLAVIMGGAASGSPLASLGASREMKLMLGYELPFILAVVVAILKSGNSIAITGIINSQAQNGAFLVSISGFIAFIVAILCMQAKLAVVPFD
;
A
#
# COMPACT_ATOMS: atom_id res chain seq x y z
N MET A 1 13.50 22.38 4.36
CA MET A 1 12.36 22.82 3.52
C MET A 1 12.09 21.86 2.36
N ASN A 2 13.13 21.34 1.68
CA ASN A 2 12.97 20.39 0.56
C ASN A 2 12.26 19.08 0.94
N GLU A 3 12.58 18.48 2.10
CA GLU A 3 11.98 17.20 2.52
C GLU A 3 10.46 17.28 2.77
N ILE A 4 9.97 18.39 3.34
CA ILE A 4 8.53 18.59 3.58
C ILE A 4 7.80 18.79 2.24
N VAL A 5 8.42 19.50 1.29
CA VAL A 5 7.89 19.67 -0.06
C VAL A 5 7.84 18.32 -0.79
N TRP A 6 8.85 17.48 -0.61
CA TRP A 6 8.90 16.14 -1.20
C TRP A 6 7.80 15.24 -0.65
N PHE A 7 7.59 15.30 0.66
CA PHE A 7 6.53 14.54 1.32
C PHE A 7 5.12 15.02 0.97
N LEU A 8 4.86 16.33 0.96
CA LEU A 8 3.51 16.86 0.76
C LEU A 8 3.10 16.93 -0.72
N ILE A 9 4.02 17.34 -1.60
CA ILE A 9 3.68 17.71 -2.99
C ILE A 9 4.14 16.65 -3.97
N PHE A 10 5.44 16.60 -4.23
CA PHE A 10 6.01 15.68 -5.20
C PHE A 10 7.36 15.16 -4.71
N PRO A 11 7.56 13.84 -4.61
CA PRO A 11 6.70 12.78 -5.16
C PRO A 11 5.75 12.10 -4.14
N GLY A 12 5.57 12.66 -2.95
CA GLY A 12 4.75 12.08 -1.88
C GLY A 12 3.23 12.22 -2.05
N LEU A 13 2.56 12.84 -1.09
CA LEU A 13 1.11 12.77 -0.90
C LEU A 13 0.28 13.21 -2.11
N LEU A 14 0.47 14.43 -2.63
CA LEU A 14 -0.37 14.91 -3.74
C LEU A 14 -0.16 14.09 -5.01
N PHE A 15 1.09 13.80 -5.37
CA PHE A 15 1.41 13.00 -6.54
C PHE A 15 0.80 11.59 -6.46
N THR A 16 1.01 10.92 -5.32
CA THR A 16 0.50 9.56 -5.09
C THR A 16 -1.02 9.50 -5.02
N ALA A 17 -1.68 10.51 -4.45
CA ALA A 17 -3.12 10.61 -4.46
C ALA A 17 -3.67 10.71 -5.89
N VAL A 18 -3.06 11.53 -6.75
CA VAL A 18 -3.46 11.66 -8.17
C VAL A 18 -3.23 10.35 -8.93
N VAL A 19 -2.06 9.73 -8.77
CA VAL A 19 -1.76 8.43 -9.39
C VAL A 19 -2.73 7.34 -8.90
N GLY A 20 -3.04 7.32 -7.60
CA GLY A 20 -4.02 6.41 -7.00
C GLY A 20 -5.42 6.59 -7.58
N MET A 21 -5.89 7.84 -7.72
CA MET A 21 -7.19 8.13 -8.35
C MET A 21 -7.23 7.67 -9.81
N LEU A 22 -6.14 7.88 -10.57
CA LEU A 22 -6.04 7.38 -11.95
C LEU A 22 -6.05 5.85 -11.99
N ALA A 23 -5.33 5.18 -11.08
CA ALA A 23 -5.34 3.73 -10.96
C ALA A 23 -6.74 3.18 -10.65
N THR A 24 -7.48 3.82 -9.74
CA THR A 24 -8.89 3.47 -9.46
C THR A 24 -9.79 3.67 -10.68
N TRP A 25 -9.55 4.71 -11.49
CA TRP A 25 -10.29 4.89 -12.74
C TRP A 25 -10.01 3.75 -13.73
N VAL A 26 -8.74 3.39 -13.92
CA VAL A 26 -8.32 2.28 -14.79
C VAL A 26 -8.97 0.98 -14.35
N ASP A 27 -8.88 0.66 -13.06
CA ASP A 27 -9.49 -0.54 -12.48
C ASP A 27 -10.99 -0.63 -12.80
N ARG A 28 -11.77 0.41 -12.46
CA ARG A 28 -13.20 0.48 -12.76
C ARG A 28 -13.51 0.38 -14.26
N LYS A 29 -12.65 0.93 -15.11
CA LYS A 29 -12.83 0.85 -16.57
C LYS A 29 -12.58 -0.57 -17.08
N VAL A 30 -11.53 -1.23 -16.59
CA VAL A 30 -11.20 -2.61 -16.92
C VAL A 30 -12.29 -3.55 -16.42
N SER A 31 -12.72 -3.45 -15.16
CA SER A 31 -13.80 -4.31 -14.63
C SER A 31 -15.10 -4.15 -15.41
N ALA A 32 -15.44 -2.93 -15.82
CA ALA A 32 -16.61 -2.68 -16.66
C ALA A 32 -16.52 -3.36 -18.02
N ARG A 33 -15.34 -3.30 -18.66
CA ARG A 33 -15.12 -3.96 -19.97
C ARG A 33 -15.18 -5.47 -19.88
N VAL A 34 -14.62 -6.07 -18.82
CA VAL A 34 -14.71 -7.52 -18.55
C VAL A 34 -16.18 -7.94 -18.34
N GLN A 35 -16.98 -7.08 -17.72
CA GLN A 35 -18.41 -7.31 -17.48
C GLN A 35 -19.32 -6.85 -18.62
N TYR A 36 -18.79 -6.52 -19.80
CA TYR A 36 -19.55 -6.04 -20.96
C TYR A 36 -20.44 -4.81 -20.69
N ARG A 37 -20.02 -3.91 -19.80
CA ARG A 37 -20.69 -2.63 -19.51
C ARG A 37 -19.78 -1.43 -19.77
N VAL A 38 -20.39 -0.25 -19.92
CA VAL A 38 -19.65 1.01 -20.10
C VAL A 38 -19.13 1.48 -18.74
N GLY A 39 -17.81 1.56 -18.61
CA GLY A 39 -17.19 2.07 -17.37
C GLY A 39 -17.21 3.60 -17.28
N PRO A 40 -16.91 4.15 -16.09
CA PRO A 40 -17.09 5.57 -15.77
C PRO A 40 -16.18 6.52 -16.57
N PRO A 41 -16.50 7.83 -16.60
CA PRO A 41 -15.62 8.86 -17.15
C PRO A 41 -14.36 9.07 -16.29
N TRP A 42 -13.32 9.69 -16.86
CA TRP A 42 -12.00 9.86 -16.23
C TRP A 42 -12.02 10.72 -14.95
N TYR A 43 -12.92 11.69 -14.87
CA TYR A 43 -13.06 12.57 -13.71
C TYR A 43 -13.85 11.95 -12.54
N GLN A 44 -14.40 10.74 -12.71
CA GLN A 44 -15.27 10.11 -11.71
C GLN A 44 -14.60 9.93 -10.34
N PRO A 45 -13.36 9.40 -10.21
CA PRO A 45 -12.75 9.23 -8.89
C PRO A 45 -12.50 10.55 -8.16
N PHE A 46 -12.23 11.62 -8.91
CA PHE A 46 -12.08 12.96 -8.34
C PHE A 46 -13.41 13.49 -7.80
N MET A 47 -14.51 13.29 -8.54
CA MET A 47 -15.85 13.64 -8.08
C MET A 47 -16.29 12.82 -6.86
N ASP A 48 -15.95 11.52 -6.81
CA ASP A 48 -16.22 10.67 -5.66
C ASP A 48 -15.45 11.15 -4.42
N PHE A 49 -14.19 11.55 -4.58
CA PHE A 49 -13.39 12.12 -3.50
C PHE A 49 -14.01 13.42 -2.96
N LEU A 50 -14.35 14.37 -3.84
CA LEU A 50 -15.02 15.61 -3.44
C LEU A 50 -16.36 15.36 -2.75
N LYS A 51 -17.13 14.40 -3.25
CA LYS A 51 -18.40 13.99 -2.65
C LYS A 51 -18.22 13.44 -1.23
N LEU A 52 -17.15 12.66 -0.98
CA LEU A 52 -16.86 12.12 0.34
C LEU A 52 -16.40 13.20 1.33
N LEU A 53 -15.66 14.21 0.88
CA LEU A 53 -15.27 15.36 1.72
C LEU A 53 -16.48 16.19 2.17
N GLY A 54 -17.54 16.23 1.37
CA GLY A 54 -18.79 16.93 1.72
C GLY A 54 -19.73 16.15 2.65
N LYS A 55 -19.38 14.92 3.05
CA LYS A 55 -20.23 14.11 3.94
C LYS A 55 -19.91 14.35 5.42
N GLU A 56 -20.94 14.26 6.25
CA GLU A 56 -20.78 14.28 7.70
C GLU A 56 -20.11 13.01 8.22
N THR A 57 -19.21 13.17 9.19
CA THR A 57 -18.54 12.07 9.89
C THR A 57 -19.46 11.51 10.97
N ILE A 58 -20.01 10.32 10.74
CA ILE A 58 -20.88 9.63 11.71
C ILE A 58 -20.03 8.79 12.66
N LEU A 59 -20.16 9.03 13.95
CA LEU A 59 -19.44 8.29 14.99
C LEU A 59 -20.42 7.46 15.85
N PRO A 60 -20.22 6.13 15.96
CA PRO A 60 -21.07 5.29 16.81
C PRO A 60 -20.98 5.70 18.28
N ARG A 61 -22.10 5.59 19.03
CA ARG A 61 -22.15 5.98 20.45
C ARG A 61 -21.19 5.17 21.35
N GLY A 62 -20.96 3.90 21.02
CA GLY A 62 -20.04 3.01 21.75
C GLY A 62 -18.60 3.02 21.24
N ALA A 63 -18.28 3.85 20.23
CA ALA A 63 -16.95 3.88 19.63
C ALA A 63 -15.97 4.76 20.42
N SER A 64 -14.71 4.34 20.48
CA SER A 64 -13.63 5.18 21.01
C SER A 64 -13.27 6.26 19.98
N ARG A 65 -13.69 7.51 20.26
CA ARG A 65 -13.60 8.63 19.30
C ARG A 65 -12.19 8.82 18.73
N ALA A 66 -11.19 8.85 19.61
CA ALA A 66 -9.81 9.12 19.23
C ALA A 66 -9.25 8.02 18.31
N ALA A 67 -9.41 6.75 18.69
CA ALA A 67 -8.86 5.63 17.92
C ALA A 67 -9.59 5.44 16.58
N PHE A 68 -10.92 5.61 16.57
CA PHE A 68 -11.71 5.47 15.34
C PHE A 68 -11.36 6.54 14.29
N LEU A 69 -11.15 7.79 14.72
CA LEU A 69 -10.75 8.88 13.83
C LEU A 69 -9.26 8.84 13.46
N ALA A 70 -8.39 8.36 14.36
CA ALA A 70 -6.96 8.24 14.09
C ALA A 70 -6.63 7.08 13.14
N ALA A 71 -7.43 6.00 13.12
CA ALA A 71 -7.17 4.82 12.30
C ALA A 71 -6.91 5.16 10.82
N PRO A 72 -7.83 5.82 10.09
CA PRO A 72 -7.59 6.18 8.69
C PRO A 72 -6.35 7.08 8.49
N LEU A 73 -6.06 7.97 9.45
CA LEU A 73 -4.94 8.90 9.39
C LEU A 73 -3.59 8.17 9.52
N ILE A 74 -3.51 7.16 10.40
CA ILE A 74 -2.29 6.34 10.57
C ILE A 74 -2.00 5.54 9.30
N GLY A 75 -3.04 4.91 8.72
CA GLY A 75 -2.89 4.20 7.45
C GLY A 75 -2.42 5.12 6.32
N LEU A 76 -3.04 6.31 6.20
CA LEU A 76 -2.65 7.31 5.20
C LEU A 76 -1.23 7.82 5.41
N ALA A 77 -0.82 8.10 6.65
CA ALA A 77 0.54 8.51 6.98
C ALA A 77 1.56 7.43 6.60
N GLY A 78 1.26 6.16 6.86
CA GLY A 78 2.12 5.03 6.48
C GLY A 78 2.32 4.93 4.97
N VAL A 79 1.22 4.94 4.19
CA VAL A 79 1.29 4.81 2.72
C VAL A 79 1.96 6.01 2.08
N THR A 80 1.72 7.23 2.58
CA THR A 80 2.36 8.45 2.07
C THR A 80 3.87 8.45 2.32
N LEU A 81 4.33 7.97 3.48
CA LEU A 81 5.76 7.81 3.75
C LEU A 81 6.40 6.73 2.85
N VAL A 82 5.78 5.55 2.74
CA VAL A 82 6.26 4.46 1.88
C VAL A 82 6.39 4.93 0.44
N SER A 83 5.35 5.56 -0.09
CA SER A 83 5.34 6.02 -1.47
C SER A 83 6.38 7.12 -1.72
N THR A 84 6.57 8.05 -0.77
CA THR A 84 7.64 9.06 -0.87
C THR A 84 9.01 8.39 -0.98
N ILE A 85 9.32 7.42 -0.11
CA ILE A 85 10.60 6.68 -0.14
C ILE A 85 10.78 5.98 -1.50
N LEU A 86 9.76 5.26 -1.97
CA LEU A 86 9.83 4.52 -3.24
C LEU A 86 10.01 5.43 -4.45
N TRP A 87 9.27 6.54 -4.53
CA TRP A 87 9.38 7.47 -5.64
C TRP A 87 10.71 8.23 -5.63
N VAL A 88 11.22 8.61 -4.46
CA VAL A 88 12.53 9.26 -4.34
C VAL A 88 13.65 8.31 -4.78
N ALA A 89 13.58 7.05 -4.38
CA ALA A 89 14.52 6.03 -4.82
C ALA A 89 14.48 5.80 -6.33
N ASN A 90 13.28 5.76 -6.92
CA ASN A 90 13.11 5.50 -8.35
C ASN A 90 13.49 6.70 -9.24
N LEU A 91 12.97 7.90 -8.93
CA LEU A 91 13.11 9.08 -9.78
C LEU A 91 14.45 9.79 -9.62
N TYR A 92 14.97 9.82 -8.40
CA TYR A 92 16.20 10.58 -8.09
C TYR A 92 17.40 9.68 -7.77
N GLY A 93 17.21 8.35 -7.72
CA GLY A 93 18.27 7.42 -7.32
C GLY A 93 18.76 7.63 -5.88
N LYS A 94 17.96 8.27 -5.04
CA LYS A 94 18.32 8.61 -3.65
C LYS A 94 17.65 7.64 -2.69
N GLY A 95 18.45 7.05 -1.83
CA GLY A 95 18.00 6.16 -0.76
C GLY A 95 18.95 6.26 0.41
N PHE A 96 18.57 5.67 1.54
CA PHE A 96 19.42 5.56 2.71
C PHE A 96 19.59 4.10 3.10
N LEU A 97 20.62 3.81 3.88
CA LEU A 97 20.92 2.44 4.29
C LEU A 97 19.79 1.90 5.19
N GLY A 98 19.11 0.85 4.73
CA GLY A 98 17.97 0.24 5.43
C GLY A 98 16.60 0.83 5.06
N ASP A 99 16.49 1.64 4.00
CA ASP A 99 15.22 2.15 3.49
C ASP A 99 14.20 1.03 3.18
N LEU A 100 14.65 -0.12 2.69
CA LEU A 100 13.82 -1.30 2.43
C LEU A 100 13.16 -1.81 3.71
N ILE A 101 13.91 -1.90 4.80
CA ILE A 101 13.41 -2.38 6.09
C ILE A 101 12.36 -1.39 6.62
N VAL A 102 12.65 -0.09 6.53
CA VAL A 102 11.69 0.96 6.91
C VAL A 102 10.40 0.85 6.10
N VAL A 103 10.50 0.64 4.78
CA VAL A 103 9.32 0.43 3.92
C VAL A 103 8.51 -0.80 4.36
N LEU A 104 9.16 -1.93 4.67
CA LEU A 104 8.45 -3.13 5.13
C LEU A 104 7.66 -2.88 6.42
N TYR A 105 8.25 -2.20 7.40
CA TYR A 105 7.55 -1.86 8.64
C TYR A 105 6.42 -0.85 8.43
N LEU A 106 6.63 0.19 7.61
CA LEU A 106 5.60 1.16 7.33
C LEU A 106 4.42 0.55 6.54
N LEU A 107 4.68 -0.46 5.70
CA LEU A 107 3.66 -1.22 4.99
C LEU A 107 2.77 -2.07 5.93
N ALA A 108 3.14 -2.27 7.19
CA ALA A 108 2.28 -2.90 8.19
C ALA A 108 1.26 -1.93 8.79
N LEU A 109 1.43 -0.61 8.64
CA LEU A 109 0.52 0.39 9.22
C LEU A 109 -0.91 0.36 8.63
N PRO A 110 -1.13 0.19 7.31
CA PRO A 110 -2.48 0.14 6.75
C PRO A 110 -3.37 -0.98 7.31
N PRO A 111 -2.96 -2.27 7.33
CA PRO A 111 -3.79 -3.32 7.94
C PRO A 111 -3.97 -3.11 9.44
N LEU A 112 -2.95 -2.61 10.16
CA LEU A 112 -3.10 -2.25 11.58
C LEU A 112 -4.12 -1.13 11.81
N ALA A 113 -4.17 -0.13 10.91
CA ALA A 113 -5.17 0.92 10.94
C ALA A 113 -6.59 0.36 10.74
N VAL A 114 -6.78 -0.62 9.83
CA VAL A 114 -8.06 -1.31 9.63
C VAL A 114 -8.48 -2.07 10.89
N ILE A 115 -7.55 -2.84 11.49
CA ILE A 115 -7.79 -3.58 12.73
C ILE A 115 -8.17 -2.62 13.87
N MET A 116 -7.44 -1.51 14.00
CA MET A 116 -7.72 -0.49 15.02
C MET A 116 -9.08 0.18 14.80
N GLY A 117 -9.44 0.53 13.57
CA GLY A 117 -10.73 1.12 13.24
C GLY A 117 -11.89 0.17 13.53
N GLY A 118 -11.73 -1.12 13.19
CA GLY A 118 -12.71 -2.16 13.50
C GLY A 118 -12.92 -2.36 15.00
N ALA A 119 -11.81 -2.50 15.75
CA ALA A 119 -11.84 -2.68 17.20
C ALA A 119 -12.38 -1.43 17.93
N ALA A 120 -12.12 -0.23 17.42
CA ALA A 120 -12.58 1.03 17.99
C ALA A 120 -14.07 1.32 17.77
N SER A 121 -14.75 0.60 16.85
CA SER A 121 -16.14 0.89 16.48
C SER A 121 -17.19 0.53 17.55
N GLY A 122 -16.84 -0.32 18.52
CA GLY A 122 -17.73 -0.74 19.61
C GLY A 122 -18.86 -1.70 19.19
N SER A 123 -18.79 -2.31 18.00
CA SER A 123 -19.76 -3.31 17.54
C SER A 123 -19.17 -4.73 17.52
N PRO A 124 -19.91 -5.78 17.96
CA PRO A 124 -19.39 -7.15 17.95
C PRO A 124 -18.99 -7.65 16.55
N LEU A 125 -19.73 -7.26 15.52
CA LEU A 125 -19.46 -7.66 14.14
C LEU A 125 -18.16 -7.06 13.60
N ALA A 126 -17.90 -5.78 13.90
CA ALA A 126 -16.66 -5.13 13.51
C ALA A 126 -15.44 -5.70 14.26
N SER A 127 -15.59 -6.05 15.54
CA SER A 127 -14.54 -6.72 16.30
C SER A 127 -14.21 -8.11 15.72
N LEU A 128 -15.22 -8.84 15.26
CA LEU A 128 -15.00 -10.12 14.57
C LEU A 128 -14.29 -9.91 13.23
N GLY A 129 -14.65 -8.87 12.48
CA GLY A 129 -13.95 -8.46 11.26
C GLY A 129 -12.48 -8.12 11.51
N ALA A 130 -12.19 -7.34 12.55
CA ALA A 130 -10.82 -7.00 12.95
C ALA A 130 -9.99 -8.23 13.33
N SER A 131 -10.60 -9.22 14.01
CA SER A 131 -9.93 -10.50 14.32
C SER A 131 -9.61 -11.33 13.07
N ARG A 132 -10.45 -11.27 12.04
CA ARG A 132 -10.19 -11.92 10.75
C ARG A 132 -9.05 -11.25 10.02
N GLU A 133 -9.06 -9.92 9.94
CA GLU A 133 -8.00 -9.14 9.28
C GLU A 133 -6.65 -9.36 9.97
N MET A 134 -6.62 -9.42 11.30
CA MET A 134 -5.40 -9.73 12.05
C MET A 134 -4.79 -11.09 11.64
N LYS A 135 -5.62 -12.12 11.46
CA LYS A 135 -5.14 -13.44 11.03
C LYS A 135 -4.66 -13.43 9.58
N LEU A 136 -5.34 -12.70 8.69
CA LEU A 136 -4.92 -12.55 7.31
C LEU A 136 -3.58 -11.83 7.22
N MET A 137 -3.44 -10.70 7.91
CA MET A 137 -2.20 -9.92 8.01
C MET A 137 -1.02 -10.79 8.43
N LEU A 138 -1.16 -11.54 9.52
CA LEU A 138 -0.10 -12.44 9.99
C LEU A 138 0.23 -13.54 8.97
N GLY A 139 -0.77 -14.00 8.20
CA GLY A 139 -0.61 -15.04 7.19
C GLY A 139 0.17 -14.60 5.95
N TYR A 140 -0.05 -13.38 5.44
CA TYR A 140 0.62 -12.90 4.22
C TYR A 140 1.92 -12.13 4.47
N GLU A 141 2.15 -11.59 5.68
CA GLU A 141 3.32 -10.76 5.93
C GLU A 141 4.63 -11.56 5.89
N LEU A 142 4.64 -12.77 6.49
CA LEU A 142 5.82 -13.62 6.52
C LEU A 142 6.24 -14.09 5.12
N PRO A 143 5.35 -14.65 4.27
CA PRO A 143 5.71 -14.99 2.89
C PRO A 143 6.15 -13.77 2.06
N PHE A 144 5.55 -12.60 2.28
CA PHE A 144 5.95 -11.37 1.60
C PHE A 144 7.38 -10.96 1.95
N ILE A 145 7.75 -10.99 3.24
CA ILE A 145 9.11 -10.70 3.69
C ILE A 145 10.10 -11.69 3.08
N LEU A 146 9.78 -12.99 3.06
CA LEU A 146 10.64 -14.00 2.45
C LEU A 146 10.84 -13.76 0.94
N ALA A 147 9.81 -13.35 0.22
CA ALA A 147 9.94 -12.97 -1.19
C ALA A 147 10.88 -11.77 -1.39
N VAL A 148 10.82 -10.77 -0.50
CA VAL A 148 11.72 -9.61 -0.53
C VAL A 148 13.16 -10.00 -0.19
N VAL A 149 13.38 -10.92 0.75
CA VAL A 149 14.71 -11.44 1.09
C VAL A 149 15.41 -12.06 -0.13
N VAL A 150 14.68 -12.74 -1.01
CA VAL A 150 15.26 -13.25 -2.27
C VAL A 150 15.83 -12.12 -3.14
N ALA A 151 15.15 -10.97 -3.21
CA ALA A 151 15.64 -9.81 -3.94
C ALA A 151 16.90 -9.20 -3.26
N ILE A 152 16.94 -9.17 -1.93
CA ILE A 152 18.12 -8.72 -1.17
C ILE A 152 19.34 -9.59 -1.49
N LEU A 153 19.20 -10.92 -1.39
CA LEU A 153 20.29 -11.86 -1.66
C LEU A 153 20.82 -11.72 -3.09
N LYS A 154 19.92 -11.57 -4.07
CA LYS A 154 20.30 -11.38 -5.48
C LYS A 154 20.95 -10.04 -5.78
N SER A 155 20.68 -9.03 -4.99
CA SER A 155 21.32 -7.71 -5.12
C SER A 155 22.70 -7.61 -4.46
N GLY A 156 23.27 -8.72 -3.99
CA GLY A 156 24.53 -8.72 -3.24
C GLY A 156 24.36 -8.27 -1.78
N ASN A 157 23.25 -8.66 -1.15
CA ASN A 157 22.87 -8.31 0.23
C ASN A 157 22.64 -6.80 0.46
N SER A 158 22.24 -6.07 -0.59
CA SER A 158 21.84 -4.67 -0.44
C SER A 158 20.51 -4.58 0.30
N ILE A 159 20.54 -3.91 1.46
CA ILE A 159 19.35 -3.50 2.20
C ILE A 159 18.84 -2.10 1.78
N ALA A 160 19.52 -1.48 0.81
CA ALA A 160 19.10 -0.24 0.18
C ALA A 160 18.31 -0.54 -1.12
N ILE A 161 17.16 0.12 -1.30
CA ILE A 161 16.31 0.00 -2.50
C ILE A 161 17.08 0.44 -3.74
N THR A 162 17.85 1.52 -3.64
CA THR A 162 18.71 2.01 -4.74
C THR A 162 19.77 1.00 -5.15
N GLY A 163 20.35 0.27 -4.19
CA GLY A 163 21.30 -0.80 -4.48
C GLY A 163 20.65 -1.98 -5.22
N ILE A 164 19.40 -2.32 -4.86
CA ILE A 164 18.61 -3.32 -5.59
C ILE A 164 18.35 -2.88 -7.03
N ILE A 165 17.91 -1.62 -7.23
CA ILE A 165 17.64 -1.06 -8.57
C ILE A 165 18.92 -1.08 -9.43
N ASN A 166 20.06 -0.65 -8.87
CA ASN A 166 21.34 -0.63 -9.59
C ASN A 166 21.80 -2.04 -9.95
N SER A 167 21.64 -3.02 -9.06
CA SER A 167 21.95 -4.42 -9.34
C SER A 167 21.06 -4.98 -10.47
N GLN A 168 19.78 -4.61 -10.52
CA GLN A 168 18.88 -5.02 -11.61
C GLN A 168 19.24 -4.35 -12.94
N ALA A 169 19.71 -3.10 -12.90
CA ALA A 169 20.16 -2.39 -14.10
C ALA A 169 21.41 -3.03 -14.73
N GLN A 170 22.31 -3.57 -13.91
CA GLN A 170 23.56 -4.20 -14.38
C GLN A 170 23.38 -5.69 -14.74
N ASN A 171 22.67 -6.45 -13.91
CA ASN A 171 22.57 -7.92 -14.04
C ASN A 171 21.28 -8.39 -14.74
N GLY A 172 20.41 -7.44 -15.13
CA GLY A 172 19.09 -7.73 -15.69
C GLY A 172 18.04 -8.06 -14.64
N ALA A 173 16.82 -8.33 -15.12
CA ALA A 173 15.68 -8.60 -14.25
C ALA A 173 15.86 -9.89 -13.43
N PHE A 174 15.65 -9.82 -12.11
CA PHE A 174 15.75 -10.98 -11.21
C PHE A 174 14.76 -12.11 -11.52
N LEU A 175 13.74 -11.83 -12.34
CA LEU A 175 12.72 -12.74 -12.83
C LEU A 175 13.26 -13.88 -13.69
N VAL A 176 14.44 -13.70 -14.32
CA VAL A 176 15.02 -14.71 -15.22
C VAL A 176 15.44 -15.97 -14.46
N SER A 177 15.80 -15.84 -13.18
CA SER A 177 16.21 -16.98 -12.36
C SER A 177 15.00 -17.57 -11.61
N ILE A 178 14.95 -18.90 -11.54
CA ILE A 178 13.87 -19.69 -10.93
C ILE A 178 13.48 -19.17 -9.53
N SER A 179 14.47 -18.89 -8.67
CA SER A 179 14.21 -18.38 -7.32
C SER A 179 13.53 -17.00 -7.31
N GLY A 180 13.87 -16.15 -8.28
CA GLY A 180 13.28 -14.82 -8.41
C GLY A 180 11.87 -14.87 -9.01
N PHE A 181 11.63 -15.82 -9.93
CA PHE A 181 10.31 -16.08 -10.47
C PHE A 181 9.34 -16.58 -9.38
N ILE A 182 9.78 -17.53 -8.54
CA ILE A 182 8.97 -18.01 -7.41
C ILE A 182 8.70 -16.86 -6.43
N ALA A 183 9.72 -16.10 -6.06
CA ALA A 183 9.56 -14.94 -5.18
C ALA A 183 8.58 -13.90 -5.75
N PHE A 184 8.61 -13.67 -7.06
CA PHE A 184 7.69 -12.77 -7.73
C PHE A 184 6.24 -13.24 -7.67
N ILE A 185 5.97 -14.53 -7.92
CA ILE A 185 4.62 -15.10 -7.79
C ILE A 185 4.11 -14.94 -6.35
N VAL A 186 4.94 -15.30 -5.36
CA VAL A 186 4.59 -15.14 -3.94
C VAL A 186 4.31 -13.66 -3.61
N ALA A 187 5.16 -12.74 -4.07
CA ALA A 187 4.98 -11.32 -3.85
C ALA A 187 3.67 -10.79 -4.45
N ILE A 188 3.28 -11.23 -5.66
CA ILE A 188 2.00 -10.84 -6.28
C ILE A 188 0.81 -11.33 -5.46
N LEU A 189 0.81 -12.61 -5.05
CA LEU A 189 -0.28 -13.18 -4.27
C LEU A 189 -0.41 -12.47 -2.91
N CYS A 190 0.70 -12.23 -2.23
CA CYS A 190 0.70 -11.50 -0.96
C CYS A 190 0.31 -10.03 -1.14
N MET A 191 0.68 -9.39 -2.25
CA MET A 191 0.31 -8.00 -2.52
C MET A 191 -1.21 -7.85 -2.70
N GLN A 192 -1.89 -8.82 -3.33
CA GLN A 192 -3.35 -8.82 -3.42
C GLN A 192 -4.01 -8.90 -2.04
N ALA A 193 -3.50 -9.79 -1.18
CA ALA A 193 -3.97 -9.90 0.20
C ALA A 193 -3.72 -8.62 1.01
N LYS A 194 -2.55 -7.99 0.82
CA LYS A 194 -2.18 -6.76 1.52
C LYS A 194 -3.00 -5.53 1.10
N LEU A 195 -3.51 -5.53 -0.13
CA LEU A 195 -4.40 -4.48 -0.64
C LEU A 195 -5.88 -4.73 -0.29
N ALA A 196 -6.21 -5.84 0.38
CA ALA A 196 -7.59 -6.27 0.65
C ALA A 196 -8.45 -6.28 -0.61
N VAL A 197 -7.89 -6.83 -1.70
CA VAL A 197 -8.59 -6.98 -2.98
C VAL A 197 -9.00 -8.45 -3.14
N VAL A 198 -10.16 -8.67 -3.78
CA VAL A 198 -10.63 -10.01 -4.17
C VAL A 198 -9.49 -10.79 -4.83
N PRO A 199 -9.18 -12.02 -4.37
CA PRO A 199 -10.01 -12.91 -3.55
C PRO A 199 -9.81 -12.83 -2.02
N PHE A 200 -9.04 -11.88 -1.51
CA PHE A 200 -8.59 -11.83 -0.11
C PHE A 200 -9.18 -10.68 0.73
N ASP A 201 -10.32 -10.13 0.32
CA ASP A 201 -11.15 -9.17 1.09
C ASP A 201 -11.90 -9.87 2.25
#